data_AF-D4N0D0-F1
#
_entry.id   AF-D4N0D0-F1
#
_cell.length_a   1.000
_cell.length_b   1.000
_cell.length_c   1.000
_cell.angle_alpha   90.00
_cell.angle_beta   90.00
_cell.angle_gamma   90.00
#
_symmetry.space_group_name_H-M   'P 1'
#
loop_
_entity.id
_entity.type
_entity.pdbx_description
1 polymer ?
#
loop_
_entity_poly.entity_id
_entity_poly.type
_entity_poly.pdbx_seq_one_letter_code
_entity_poly.pdbx_strand_id
1 'polypeptide(L)'
;MCYLFSKWRIKKIHIYKKMMRIITLCFIASTLFATGCSKSTNHREVRVSISKEDTQEKAIWNGKTIEIDEDNNNIIYTDESGKKENLIRDVFPSKLTIQKIFIYGNECYYLSENDESNGICVRKINLKNFDNTLVYDSTDENIENYFGMIQKQKQYEEYFNDAEDTKWFFVADGYIYWKKKYYIAQVDIKSGKKKIIAEGVSDDKITYTKGILRYVDADGNTKISGCR
;
A
#
# COMPACT_ATOMS: atom_id res chain seq x y z
N MET A 1 -1.29 59.89 -32.53
CA MET A 1 -1.68 58.46 -32.64
C MET A 1 -0.94 57.58 -31.62
N CYS A 2 -0.88 57.96 -30.33
CA CYS A 2 -0.26 57.15 -29.27
C CYS A 2 -1.14 56.99 -28.01
N TYR A 3 -2.23 57.76 -27.88
CA TYR A 3 -3.08 57.77 -26.69
C TYR A 3 -4.17 56.67 -26.70
N LEU A 4 -4.54 56.17 -27.88
CA LEU A 4 -5.52 55.09 -28.03
C LEU A 4 -4.93 53.70 -27.74
N PHE A 5 -3.64 53.49 -28.04
CA PHE A 5 -2.94 52.22 -27.82
C PHE A 5 -2.72 51.91 -26.33
N SER A 6 -2.48 52.94 -25.49
CA SER A 6 -2.29 52.77 -24.04
C SER A 6 -3.60 52.44 -23.31
N LYS A 7 -4.72 53.10 -23.67
CA LYS A 7 -6.05 52.81 -23.10
C LYS A 7 -6.54 51.39 -23.41
N TRP A 8 -6.22 50.85 -24.59
CA TRP A 8 -6.56 49.48 -24.98
C TRP A 8 -5.80 48.43 -24.16
N ARG A 9 -4.49 48.62 -23.93
CA ARG A 9 -3.68 47.69 -23.11
C ARG A 9 -4.12 47.68 -21.64
N ILE A 10 -4.47 48.84 -21.06
CA ILE A 10 -4.91 48.93 -19.66
C ILE A 10 -6.27 48.24 -19.44
N LYS A 11 -7.22 48.37 -20.39
CA LYS A 11 -8.50 47.63 -20.33
C LYS A 11 -8.30 46.12 -20.39
N LYS A 12 -7.40 45.62 -21.25
CA LYS A 12 -7.11 44.18 -21.39
C LYS A 12 -6.49 43.58 -20.12
N ILE A 13 -5.59 44.31 -19.46
CA ILE A 13 -4.96 43.89 -18.19
C ILE A 13 -5.99 43.83 -17.05
N HIS A 14 -6.92 44.79 -16.98
CA HIS A 14 -7.98 44.79 -15.96
C HIS A 14 -8.98 43.64 -16.16
N ILE A 15 -9.36 43.34 -17.40
CA ILE A 15 -10.24 42.20 -17.72
C ILE A 15 -9.53 40.89 -17.38
N TYR A 16 -8.25 40.75 -17.72
CA TYR A 16 -7.45 39.56 -17.40
C TYR A 16 -7.30 39.33 -15.88
N LYS A 17 -7.01 40.38 -15.10
CA LYS A 17 -6.97 40.29 -13.63
C LYS A 17 -8.32 39.92 -13.01
N LYS A 18 -9.44 40.41 -13.57
CA LYS A 18 -10.79 40.08 -13.11
C LYS A 18 -11.18 38.63 -13.45
N MET A 19 -10.77 38.14 -14.63
CA MET A 19 -11.00 36.75 -15.07
C MET A 19 -10.16 35.74 -14.27
N MET A 20 -8.88 36.04 -14.00
CA MET A 20 -8.03 35.19 -13.16
C MET A 20 -8.57 35.06 -11.73
N ARG A 21 -9.08 36.14 -11.12
CA ARG A 21 -9.69 36.10 -9.77
C ARG A 21 -10.92 35.18 -9.68
N ILE A 22 -11.71 35.09 -10.76
CA ILE A 22 -12.90 34.23 -10.82
C ILE A 22 -12.47 32.75 -10.98
N ILE A 23 -11.46 32.49 -11.83
CA ILE A 23 -10.92 31.14 -12.03
C ILE A 23 -10.31 30.60 -10.72
N THR A 24 -9.54 31.40 -9.98
CA THR A 24 -8.96 30.98 -8.70
C THR A 24 -10.01 30.71 -7.62
N LEU A 25 -11.15 31.42 -7.63
CA LEU A 25 -12.27 31.16 -6.71
C LEU A 25 -13.03 29.87 -7.06
N CYS A 26 -13.18 29.55 -8.35
CA CYS A 26 -13.82 28.31 -8.78
C CYS A 26 -13.00 27.05 -8.44
N PHE A 27 -11.67 27.14 -8.47
CA PHE A 27 -10.79 26.02 -8.08
C PHE A 27 -10.84 25.69 -6.57
N ILE A 28 -11.15 26.68 -5.72
CA ILE A 28 -11.28 26.48 -4.26
C ILE A 28 -12.67 25.93 -3.91
N ALA A 29 -13.70 26.19 -4.73
CA ALA A 29 -15.04 25.61 -4.54
C ALA A 29 -15.15 24.16 -5.03
N SER A 30 -14.29 23.72 -5.96
CA SER A 30 -14.30 22.35 -6.49
C SER A 30 -13.56 21.32 -5.64
N THR A 31 -12.84 21.70 -4.58
CA THR A 31 -12.18 20.75 -3.67
C THR A 31 -13.12 20.21 -2.57
N LEU A 32 -14.40 20.60 -2.56
CA LEU A 32 -15.36 20.17 -1.53
C LEU A 32 -16.31 19.04 -1.93
N PHE A 33 -16.28 18.52 -3.16
CA PHE A 33 -17.13 17.39 -3.56
C PHE A 33 -16.42 16.41 -4.48
N ALA A 34 -15.44 15.70 -3.92
CA ALA A 34 -15.08 14.35 -4.38
C ALA A 34 -14.38 13.57 -3.25
N THR A 35 -14.92 13.61 -2.02
CA THR A 35 -14.76 12.46 -1.14
C THR A 35 -15.60 11.35 -1.76
N GLY A 36 -14.95 10.50 -2.56
CA GLY A 36 -15.53 9.25 -3.01
C GLY A 36 -15.74 8.38 -1.78
N CYS A 37 -16.91 8.50 -1.14
CA CYS A 37 -17.42 7.50 -0.24
C CYS A 37 -17.47 6.19 -1.02
N SER A 38 -16.51 5.31 -0.76
CA SER A 38 -16.67 3.90 -1.03
C SER A 38 -17.94 3.46 -0.29
N LYS A 39 -19.00 3.18 -1.04
CA LYS A 39 -20.20 2.56 -0.49
C LYS A 39 -19.76 1.25 0.17
N SER A 40 -20.03 1.16 1.47
CA SER A 40 -20.01 -0.03 2.30
C SER A 40 -20.36 -1.27 1.47
N THR A 41 -19.36 -2.10 1.21
CA THR A 41 -19.58 -3.50 0.88
C THR A 41 -19.95 -4.21 2.18
N ASN A 42 -20.89 -5.15 2.09
CA ASN A 42 -21.34 -6.03 3.18
C ASN A 42 -20.21 -6.98 3.64
N HIS A 43 -19.07 -6.44 4.08
CA HIS A 43 -18.05 -7.21 4.75
C HIS A 43 -18.34 -7.21 6.25
N ARG A 44 -18.17 -8.38 6.88
CA ARG A 44 -17.96 -8.48 8.33
C ARG A 44 -17.01 -7.36 8.74
N GLU A 45 -17.32 -6.69 9.84
CA GLU A 45 -16.45 -5.66 10.41
C GLU A 45 -15.02 -6.18 10.50
N VAL A 46 -14.12 -5.58 9.73
CA VAL A 46 -12.71 -5.98 9.70
C VAL A 46 -12.07 -5.49 10.98
N ARG A 47 -11.52 -6.42 11.76
CA ARG A 47 -10.75 -6.13 12.97
C ARG A 47 -9.37 -6.73 12.83
N VAL A 48 -8.34 -5.89 12.94
CA VAL A 48 -6.94 -6.30 12.91
C VAL A 48 -6.30 -5.92 14.24
N SER A 49 -5.46 -6.79 14.77
CA SER A 49 -4.67 -6.57 15.98
C SER A 49 -3.35 -7.31 15.80
N ILE A 50 -2.27 -6.58 15.59
CA ILE A 50 -0.92 -7.14 15.36
C ILE A 50 -0.05 -6.62 16.50
N SER A 51 0.60 -7.52 17.25
CA SER A 51 1.56 -7.15 18.29
C SER A 51 2.98 -7.11 17.74
N LYS A 52 3.93 -6.65 18.55
CA LYS A 52 5.34 -6.58 18.16
C LYS A 52 5.95 -7.96 17.86
N GLU A 53 5.43 -8.98 18.52
CA GLU A 53 5.89 -10.36 18.46
C GLU A 53 5.22 -11.17 17.34
N ASP A 54 4.26 -10.58 16.62
CA ASP A 54 3.54 -11.26 15.54
C ASP A 54 4.41 -11.29 14.27
N THR A 55 4.99 -12.46 13.97
CA THR A 55 5.85 -12.64 12.80
C THR A 55 5.08 -12.60 11.49
N GLN A 56 3.78 -12.92 11.53
CA GLN A 56 2.91 -13.10 10.36
C GLN A 56 3.39 -14.18 9.38
N GLU A 57 4.16 -15.16 9.82
CA GLU A 57 4.58 -16.30 8.97
C GLU A 57 3.52 -17.41 8.91
N LYS A 58 2.56 -17.40 9.84
CA LYS A 58 1.55 -18.45 9.98
C LYS A 58 0.18 -17.87 10.30
N ALA A 59 -0.85 -18.40 9.65
CA ALA A 59 -2.23 -17.98 9.84
C ALA A 59 -3.20 -19.16 9.82
N ILE A 60 -4.34 -18.99 10.51
CA ILE A 60 -5.44 -19.95 10.51
C ILE A 60 -6.58 -19.43 9.65
N TRP A 61 -7.11 -20.29 8.77
CA TRP A 61 -8.25 -20.01 7.93
C TRP A 61 -9.24 -21.18 7.96
N ASN A 62 -10.44 -20.98 8.52
CA ASN A 62 -11.49 -22.01 8.60
C ASN A 62 -10.98 -23.37 9.14
N GLY A 63 -10.21 -23.34 10.23
CA GLY A 63 -9.63 -24.55 10.86
C GLY A 63 -8.40 -25.12 10.15
N LYS A 64 -8.01 -24.56 9.00
CA LYS A 64 -6.85 -24.95 8.20
C LYS A 64 -5.69 -24.01 8.46
N THR A 65 -4.49 -24.46 8.17
CA THR A 65 -3.26 -23.69 8.41
C THR A 65 -2.67 -23.21 7.08
N ILE A 66 -2.23 -21.95 7.06
CA ILE A 66 -1.40 -21.37 6.00
C ILE A 66 -0.08 -20.97 6.64
N GLU A 67 1.05 -21.40 6.10
CA GLU A 67 2.38 -21.10 6.65
C GLU A 67 3.38 -20.79 5.53
N ILE A 68 4.31 -19.87 5.78
CA ILE A 68 5.45 -19.61 4.89
C ILE A 68 6.43 -20.79 5.01
N ASP A 69 6.91 -21.25 3.88
CA ASP A 69 8.04 -22.17 3.76
C ASP A 69 9.25 -21.34 3.31
N GLU A 70 10.06 -20.91 4.28
CA GLU A 70 11.20 -20.03 4.04
C GLU A 70 12.26 -20.70 3.16
N ASP A 71 12.53 -21.99 3.40
CA ASP A 71 13.54 -22.77 2.69
C ASP A 71 13.23 -22.87 1.19
N ASN A 72 11.94 -23.03 0.86
CA ASN A 72 11.48 -23.16 -0.52
C ASN A 72 10.86 -21.87 -1.08
N ASN A 73 10.87 -20.78 -0.32
CA ASN A 73 10.22 -19.51 -0.64
C ASN A 73 8.78 -19.71 -1.17
N ASN A 74 7.98 -20.46 -0.41
CA ASN A 74 6.64 -20.89 -0.79
C ASN A 74 5.63 -20.59 0.33
N ILE A 75 4.36 -20.89 0.08
CA ILE A 75 3.28 -20.89 1.06
C ILE A 75 2.66 -22.27 1.06
N ILE A 76 2.65 -22.91 2.23
CA ILE A 76 2.07 -24.22 2.47
C ILE A 76 0.66 -24.05 3.04
N TYR A 77 -0.29 -24.73 2.42
CA TYR A 77 -1.61 -24.98 2.97
C TYR A 77 -1.63 -26.35 3.64
N THR A 78 -2.14 -26.44 4.86
CA THR A 78 -2.40 -27.70 5.56
C THR A 78 -3.87 -27.81 5.90
N ASP A 79 -4.53 -28.87 5.41
CA ASP A 79 -5.94 -29.13 5.70
C ASP A 79 -6.17 -29.72 7.11
N GLU A 80 -7.43 -29.95 7.45
CA GLU A 80 -7.84 -30.52 8.75
C GLU A 80 -7.34 -31.95 8.98
N SER A 81 -6.99 -32.68 7.90
CA SER A 81 -6.40 -34.02 7.97
C SER A 81 -4.88 -34.01 8.15
N GLY A 82 -4.25 -32.83 8.06
CA GLY A 82 -2.80 -32.67 8.07
C GLY A 82 -2.15 -32.83 6.70
N LYS A 83 -2.93 -32.94 5.61
CA LYS A 83 -2.39 -32.99 4.25
C LYS A 83 -1.86 -31.60 3.86
N LYS A 84 -0.62 -31.57 3.36
CA LYS A 84 0.07 -30.35 2.93
C LYS A 84 0.04 -30.16 1.42
N GLU A 85 -0.16 -28.93 0.96
CA GLU A 85 -0.13 -28.53 -0.45
C GLU A 85 0.62 -27.20 -0.64
N ASN A 86 1.47 -27.14 -1.66
CA ASN A 86 2.17 -25.91 -2.04
C ASN A 86 1.23 -25.00 -2.83
N LEU A 87 1.07 -23.76 -2.37
CA LEU A 87 0.18 -22.79 -3.00
C LEU A 87 0.85 -22.00 -4.12
N ILE A 88 2.18 -21.83 -4.07
CA ILE A 88 2.93 -21.18 -5.16
C ILE A 88 3.57 -22.28 -6.00
N ARG A 89 3.36 -22.19 -7.32
CA ARG A 89 3.80 -23.17 -8.33
C ARG A 89 4.74 -22.56 -9.36
N ASP A 90 5.39 -21.45 -9.00
CA ASP A 90 6.26 -20.73 -9.90
C ASP A 90 7.46 -21.62 -10.28
N VAL A 91 7.69 -21.74 -11.59
CA VAL A 91 8.74 -22.61 -12.15
C VAL A 91 10.10 -21.92 -12.11
N PHE A 92 10.12 -20.61 -11.85
CA PHE A 92 11.32 -19.79 -11.81
C PHE A 92 11.57 -19.26 -10.39
N PRO A 93 12.81 -19.31 -9.89
CA PRO A 93 13.15 -18.74 -8.60
C PRO A 93 12.94 -17.24 -8.62
N SER A 94 12.09 -16.76 -7.71
CA SER A 94 11.90 -15.34 -7.44
C SER A 94 13.13 -14.78 -6.72
N LYS A 95 13.56 -13.57 -7.08
CA LYS A 95 14.56 -12.81 -6.30
C LYS A 95 13.96 -12.20 -5.01
N LEU A 96 12.64 -12.24 -4.88
CA LEU A 96 11.93 -11.74 -3.71
C LEU A 96 11.66 -12.88 -2.74
N THR A 97 11.95 -12.66 -1.46
CA THR A 97 11.66 -13.56 -0.35
C THR A 97 10.29 -13.23 0.22
N ILE A 98 9.44 -14.24 0.41
CA ILE A 98 8.14 -14.10 1.10
C ILE A 98 8.41 -13.90 2.59
N GLN A 99 7.94 -12.79 3.13
CA GLN A 99 8.20 -12.40 4.51
C GLN A 99 6.98 -12.54 5.41
N LYS A 100 5.79 -12.22 4.88
CA LYS A 100 4.56 -12.15 5.70
C LYS A 100 3.33 -12.58 4.93
N ILE A 101 2.37 -13.16 5.65
CA ILE A 101 1.03 -13.49 5.17
C ILE A 101 -0.07 -12.79 5.98
N PHE A 102 -1.20 -12.52 5.32
CA PHE A 102 -2.39 -11.95 5.94
C PHE A 102 -3.65 -12.49 5.29
N ILE A 103 -4.56 -13.03 6.10
CA ILE A 103 -5.81 -13.63 5.62
C ILE A 103 -6.94 -12.60 5.65
N TYR A 104 -7.56 -12.37 4.49
CA TYR A 104 -8.72 -11.50 4.35
C TYR A 104 -9.85 -12.21 3.58
N GLY A 105 -10.85 -12.69 4.31
CA GLY A 105 -11.95 -13.46 3.72
C GLY A 105 -11.47 -14.83 3.22
N ASN A 106 -11.46 -15.03 1.90
CA ASN A 106 -10.94 -16.25 1.26
C ASN A 106 -9.63 -16.00 0.51
N GLU A 107 -8.98 -14.86 0.75
CA GLU A 107 -7.74 -14.47 0.09
C GLU A 107 -6.61 -14.52 1.12
N CYS A 108 -5.53 -15.21 0.79
CA CYS A 108 -4.26 -15.11 1.48
C CYS A 108 -3.42 -14.08 0.75
N TYR A 109 -3.25 -12.90 1.35
CA TYR A 109 -2.29 -11.92 0.86
C TYR A 109 -0.92 -12.30 1.38
N TYR A 110 0.10 -12.17 0.55
CA TYR A 110 1.47 -12.35 0.96
C TYR A 110 2.34 -11.22 0.44
N LEU A 111 3.29 -10.82 1.27
CA LEU A 111 4.23 -9.74 1.03
C LEU A 111 5.62 -10.34 0.84
N SER A 112 6.27 -9.94 -0.24
CA SER A 112 7.63 -10.33 -0.56
C SER A 112 8.52 -9.10 -0.75
N GLU A 113 9.78 -9.20 -0.35
CA GLU A 113 10.78 -8.12 -0.40
C GLU A 113 12.12 -8.69 -0.92
N ASN A 114 13.06 -7.81 -1.29
CA ASN A 114 14.46 -8.18 -1.50
C ASN A 114 15.37 -7.17 -0.79
N ASP A 115 16.60 -7.58 -0.52
CA ASP A 115 17.60 -6.74 0.14
C ASP A 115 18.08 -5.59 -0.76
N GLU A 116 17.83 -5.69 -2.08
CA GLU A 116 18.25 -4.72 -3.09
C GLU A 116 17.32 -3.49 -3.18
N SER A 117 16.08 -3.58 -2.68
CA SER A 117 15.10 -2.50 -2.78
C SER A 117 14.35 -2.27 -1.47
N ASN A 118 14.02 -1.01 -1.18
CA ASN A 118 13.09 -0.70 -0.10
C ASN A 118 11.62 -0.98 -0.46
N GLY A 119 11.34 -1.48 -1.67
CA GLY A 119 10.02 -1.78 -2.19
C GLY A 119 9.40 -3.02 -1.57
N ILE A 120 8.11 -3.24 -1.87
CA ILE A 120 7.38 -4.45 -1.51
C ILE A 120 6.63 -4.97 -2.73
N CYS A 121 6.48 -6.28 -2.84
CA CYS A 121 5.57 -6.94 -3.77
C CYS A 121 4.47 -7.61 -2.94
N VAL A 122 3.21 -7.33 -3.25
CA VAL A 122 2.06 -7.94 -2.60
C VAL A 122 1.25 -8.69 -3.64
N ARG A 123 1.07 -9.97 -3.39
CA ARG A 123 0.24 -10.88 -4.17
C ARG A 123 -0.87 -11.43 -3.29
N LYS A 124 -1.87 -12.03 -3.92
CA LYS A 124 -2.93 -12.75 -3.21
C LYS A 124 -3.17 -14.10 -3.85
N ILE A 125 -3.46 -15.08 -3.00
CA ILE A 125 -3.87 -16.42 -3.39
C ILE A 125 -5.32 -16.60 -2.95
N ASN A 126 -6.19 -16.92 -3.88
CA ASN A 126 -7.55 -17.30 -3.55
C ASN A 126 -7.55 -18.72 -2.97
N LEU A 127 -7.93 -18.86 -1.70
CA LEU A 127 -7.84 -20.12 -0.97
C LEU A 127 -8.88 -21.18 -1.39
N LYS A 128 -9.78 -20.85 -2.33
CA LYS A 128 -10.76 -21.82 -2.86
C LYS A 128 -10.28 -22.50 -4.13
N ASN A 129 -9.55 -21.80 -4.97
CA ASN A 129 -9.08 -22.32 -6.27
C ASN A 129 -7.56 -22.21 -6.48
N PHE A 130 -6.86 -21.61 -5.52
CA PHE A 130 -5.41 -21.37 -5.51
C PHE A 130 -4.91 -20.46 -6.63
N ASP A 131 -5.78 -19.64 -7.21
CA ASP A 131 -5.38 -18.62 -8.17
C ASP A 131 -4.48 -17.58 -7.48
N ASN A 132 -3.29 -17.38 -8.03
CA ASN A 132 -2.32 -16.39 -7.56
C ASN A 132 -2.37 -15.14 -8.45
N THR A 133 -2.51 -13.96 -7.85
CA THR A 133 -2.65 -12.68 -8.56
C THR A 133 -1.78 -11.59 -7.94
N LEU A 134 -1.10 -10.80 -8.77
CA LEU A 134 -0.40 -9.58 -8.36
C LEU A 134 -1.38 -8.48 -7.95
N VAL A 135 -1.15 -7.89 -6.78
CA VAL A 135 -1.98 -6.83 -6.20
C VAL A 135 -1.26 -5.48 -6.25
N TYR A 136 0.01 -5.47 -5.86
CA TYR A 136 0.83 -4.26 -5.82
C TYR A 136 2.29 -4.64 -5.96
N ASP A 137 3.06 -3.83 -6.67
CA ASP A 137 4.51 -3.98 -6.77
C ASP A 137 5.16 -2.61 -6.74
N SER A 138 6.14 -2.44 -5.86
CA SER A 138 7.01 -1.27 -5.85
C SER A 138 8.48 -1.64 -5.68
N THR A 139 8.85 -2.86 -6.05
CA THR A 139 10.23 -3.38 -5.98
C THR A 139 11.11 -2.87 -7.13
N ASP A 140 10.55 -2.05 -8.02
CA ASP A 140 11.24 -1.60 -9.24
C ASP A 140 12.34 -0.55 -9.01
N GLU A 141 13.56 -0.96 -9.40
CA GLU A 141 14.28 -0.32 -10.52
C GLU A 141 14.44 -1.24 -11.77
N ASN A 142 13.89 -2.46 -11.85
CA ASN A 142 14.09 -3.36 -13.00
C ASN A 142 12.85 -4.20 -13.39
N ILE A 143 11.94 -3.61 -14.17
CA ILE A 143 11.05 -4.40 -15.03
C ILE A 143 11.86 -4.79 -16.27
N GLU A 144 12.34 -6.03 -16.33
CA GLU A 144 12.61 -6.68 -17.62
C GLU A 144 11.26 -6.87 -18.33
N ASN A 145 10.82 -5.84 -19.05
CA ASN A 145 9.76 -6.04 -20.03
C ASN A 145 10.31 -6.95 -21.13
N TYR A 146 9.44 -7.81 -21.67
CA TYR A 146 9.65 -8.84 -22.71
C TYR A 146 10.45 -8.41 -23.97
N PHE A 147 10.89 -7.15 -24.08
CA PHE A 147 11.70 -6.60 -25.17
C PHE A 147 13.05 -5.96 -24.74
N GLY A 148 13.52 -6.15 -23.51
CA GLY A 148 14.95 -5.96 -23.16
C GLY A 148 15.54 -4.56 -23.38
N MET A 149 14.79 -3.48 -23.18
CA MET A 149 15.29 -2.10 -23.34
C MET A 149 15.04 -1.27 -22.08
N ILE A 150 16.12 -0.87 -21.40
CA ILE A 150 16.11 0.00 -20.22
C ILE A 150 16.01 1.47 -20.66
N GLN A 151 15.04 2.21 -20.13
CA GLN A 151 15.14 3.67 -20.04
C GLN A 151 15.35 4.07 -18.57
N LYS A 152 16.61 4.41 -18.26
CA LYS A 152 17.02 5.01 -17.00
C LYS A 152 16.40 6.41 -16.90
N GLN A 153 15.57 6.65 -15.90
CA GLN A 153 15.39 7.98 -15.33
C GLN A 153 15.60 7.90 -13.82
N LYS A 154 16.82 8.22 -13.40
CA LYS A 154 17.19 8.48 -12.01
C LYS A 154 16.54 9.77 -11.52
N GLN A 155 16.08 9.80 -10.28
CA GLN A 155 16.43 10.89 -9.36
C GLN A 155 16.30 10.45 -7.88
N TYR A 156 17.48 10.33 -7.24
CA TYR A 156 17.83 10.53 -5.83
C TYR A 156 16.81 10.23 -4.73
N GLU A 157 17.13 9.24 -3.88
CA GLU A 157 17.63 9.51 -2.52
C GLU A 157 18.47 8.30 -2.03
N GLU A 158 19.79 8.43 -2.15
CA GLU A 158 20.73 7.70 -1.28
C GLU A 158 20.58 8.30 0.13
N TYR A 159 19.81 7.64 0.99
CA TYR A 159 19.89 7.82 2.43
C TYR A 159 19.89 6.44 3.08
N PHE A 160 21.09 6.00 3.49
CA PHE A 160 21.36 4.85 4.35
C PHE A 160 20.54 3.58 4.03
N ASN A 161 21.13 2.72 3.20
CA ASN A 161 20.69 1.35 2.91
C ASN A 161 20.87 0.42 4.13
N ASP A 162 20.25 0.76 5.24
CA ASP A 162 19.72 -0.29 6.12
C ASP A 162 18.33 -0.61 5.53
N ALA A 163 18.32 -1.56 4.60
CA ALA A 163 17.08 -2.19 4.16
C ALA A 163 16.51 -2.87 5.40
N GLU A 164 15.52 -2.24 6.03
CA GLU A 164 14.86 -2.80 7.21
C GLU A 164 13.57 -3.44 6.74
N ASP A 165 13.39 -4.71 7.09
CA ASP A 165 12.22 -5.50 6.71
C ASP A 165 10.92 -4.83 7.14
N THR A 166 9.87 -5.09 6.36
CA THR A 166 8.51 -4.72 6.76
C THR A 166 8.20 -5.38 8.11
N LYS A 167 7.79 -4.58 9.11
CA LYS A 167 7.49 -5.08 10.47
C LYS A 167 6.16 -5.79 10.52
N TRP A 168 5.16 -5.22 9.86
CA TRP A 168 3.85 -5.82 9.70
C TRP A 168 3.15 -5.30 8.46
N PHE A 169 2.19 -6.06 7.95
CA PHE A 169 1.27 -5.63 6.91
C PHE A 169 -0.13 -6.23 7.09
N PHE A 170 -1.15 -5.55 6.58
CA PHE A 170 -2.50 -6.09 6.54
C PHE A 170 -3.32 -5.45 5.41
N VAL A 171 -4.44 -6.08 5.09
CA VAL A 171 -5.39 -5.60 4.08
C VAL A 171 -6.74 -5.34 4.74
N ALA A 172 -7.28 -4.14 4.52
CA ALA A 172 -8.61 -3.79 5.00
C ALA A 172 -9.23 -2.71 4.13
N ASP A 173 -10.55 -2.81 3.91
CA ASP A 173 -11.38 -1.78 3.27
C ASP A 173 -10.86 -1.30 1.90
N GLY A 174 -10.24 -2.20 1.14
CA GLY A 174 -9.69 -1.91 -0.20
C GLY A 174 -8.28 -1.32 -0.20
N TYR A 175 -7.61 -1.29 0.95
CA TYR A 175 -6.26 -0.78 1.12
C TYR A 175 -5.29 -1.84 1.65
N ILE A 176 -4.04 -1.74 1.23
CA ILE A 176 -2.90 -2.41 1.86
C ILE A 176 -2.27 -1.41 2.83
N TYR A 177 -2.00 -1.84 4.06
CA TYR A 177 -1.27 -1.09 5.07
C TYR A 177 -0.01 -1.86 5.44
N TRP A 178 1.10 -1.16 5.62
CA TRP A 178 2.31 -1.77 6.17
C TRP A 178 3.13 -0.76 6.95
N LYS A 179 3.91 -1.27 7.90
CA LYS A 179 4.96 -0.52 8.58
C LYS A 179 6.31 -0.99 8.12
N LYS A 180 7.14 -0.04 7.72
CA LYS A 180 8.56 -0.25 7.43
C LYS A 180 9.33 0.89 8.06
N LYS A 181 10.47 0.59 8.70
CA LYS A 181 11.20 1.58 9.51
C LYS A 181 10.27 2.25 10.52
N TYR A 182 10.16 3.57 10.48
CA TYR A 182 9.36 4.39 11.39
C TYR A 182 8.08 4.95 10.77
N TYR A 183 7.64 4.45 9.61
CA TYR A 183 6.44 4.98 8.93
C TYR A 183 5.39 3.91 8.68
N ILE A 184 4.13 4.35 8.55
CA ILE A 184 3.03 3.54 8.05
C ILE A 184 2.65 4.06 6.66
N ALA A 185 2.68 3.17 5.68
CA ALA A 185 2.19 3.43 4.35
C ALA A 185 0.83 2.75 4.11
N GLN A 186 0.07 3.35 3.21
CA GLN A 186 -1.22 2.89 2.74
C GLN A 186 -1.22 2.93 1.22
N VAL A 187 -1.74 1.88 0.57
CA VAL A 187 -1.96 1.84 -0.87
C VAL A 187 -3.41 1.52 -1.16
N ASP A 188 -4.04 2.32 -2.03
CA ASP A 188 -5.32 1.97 -2.64
C ASP A 188 -5.10 0.83 -3.65
N ILE A 189 -5.72 -0.33 -3.42
CA ILE A 189 -5.54 -1.52 -4.27
C ILE A 189 -6.00 -1.27 -5.71
N LYS A 190 -7.05 -0.46 -5.91
CA LYS A 190 -7.59 -0.22 -7.24
C LYS A 190 -6.73 0.74 -8.03
N SER A 191 -6.23 1.79 -7.39
CA SER A 191 -5.46 2.82 -8.08
C SER A 191 -3.94 2.64 -8.00
N GLY A 192 -3.44 1.73 -7.15
CA GLY A 192 -2.01 1.54 -6.87
C GLY A 192 -1.34 2.75 -6.20
N LYS A 193 -2.12 3.72 -5.68
CA LYS A 193 -1.55 4.98 -5.17
C LYS A 193 -1.10 4.79 -3.72
N LYS A 194 0.21 4.94 -3.50
CA LYS A 194 0.84 4.93 -2.17
C LYS A 194 0.72 6.30 -1.49
N LYS A 195 0.49 6.28 -0.17
CA LYS A 195 0.54 7.43 0.72
C LYS A 195 1.20 7.03 2.04
N ILE A 196 2.07 7.89 2.58
CA ILE A 196 2.53 7.79 3.97
C ILE A 196 1.45 8.43 4.86
N ILE A 197 0.92 7.65 5.80
CA ILE A 197 -0.19 8.08 6.67
C ILE A 197 0.23 8.33 8.12
N ALA A 198 1.45 7.92 8.48
CA ALA A 198 2.08 8.22 9.77
C ALA A 198 3.61 8.09 9.65
N GLU A 199 4.33 8.89 10.42
CA GLU A 199 5.79 8.84 10.63
C GLU A 199 6.07 8.84 12.14
N GLY A 200 7.28 8.45 12.55
CA GLY A 200 7.64 8.33 13.96
C GLY A 200 6.84 7.24 14.69
N VAL A 201 6.59 6.10 14.04
CA VAL A 201 5.77 4.99 14.56
C VAL A 201 6.65 3.96 15.27
N SER A 202 6.29 3.60 16.51
CA SER A 202 6.99 2.54 17.27
C SER A 202 6.60 1.14 16.78
N ASP A 203 7.41 0.14 17.12
CA ASP A 203 7.13 -1.27 16.82
C ASP A 203 6.01 -1.88 17.69
N ASP A 204 5.36 -1.09 18.55
CA ASP A 204 4.32 -1.60 19.43
C ASP A 204 3.05 -1.99 18.67
N LYS A 205 2.13 -2.61 19.41
CA LYS A 205 0.86 -3.11 18.93
C LYS A 205 0.07 -2.07 18.12
N ILE A 206 -0.47 -2.50 16.98
CA ILE A 206 -1.44 -1.75 16.19
C ILE A 206 -2.81 -2.42 16.22
N THR A 207 -3.86 -1.62 16.05
CA THR A 207 -5.23 -2.12 15.85
C THR A 207 -5.94 -1.38 14.74
N TYR A 208 -6.73 -2.11 13.94
CA TYR A 208 -7.61 -1.53 12.94
C TYR A 208 -9.04 -1.94 13.22
N THR A 209 -9.96 -0.99 13.27
CA THR A 209 -11.39 -1.28 13.45
C THR A 209 -12.22 -0.17 12.82
N LYS A 210 -13.17 -0.54 11.96
CA LYS A 210 -14.12 0.40 11.32
C LYS A 210 -13.42 1.59 10.64
N GLY A 211 -12.40 1.35 9.82
CA GLY A 211 -11.69 2.41 9.12
C GLY A 211 -10.67 3.20 9.96
N ILE A 212 -10.50 2.86 11.25
CA ILE A 212 -9.62 3.58 12.18
C ILE A 212 -8.43 2.69 12.55
N LEU A 213 -7.24 3.11 12.16
CA LEU A 213 -5.96 2.57 12.59
C LEU A 213 -5.52 3.26 13.87
N ARG A 214 -5.21 2.51 14.92
CA ARG A 214 -4.54 2.99 16.14
C ARG A 214 -3.15 2.40 16.23
N TYR A 215 -2.18 3.23 16.54
CA TYR A 215 -0.76 2.87 16.65
C TYR A 215 -0.10 3.66 17.78
N VAL A 216 1.11 3.29 18.17
CA VAL A 216 1.91 4.01 19.16
C VAL A 216 3.03 4.77 18.42
N ASP A 217 3.25 6.03 18.78
CA ASP A 217 4.37 6.82 18.26
C ASP A 217 5.67 6.55 19.02
N ALA A 218 6.78 7.08 18.53
CA ALA A 218 8.11 6.91 19.13
C ALA A 218 8.21 7.42 20.59
N ASP A 219 7.31 8.31 21.00
CA ASP A 219 7.22 8.85 22.35
C ASP A 219 6.33 8.00 23.29
N GLY A 220 5.78 6.89 22.79
CA GLY A 220 4.91 5.99 23.55
C GLY A 220 3.44 6.43 23.60
N ASN A 221 3.02 7.42 22.80
CA ASN A 221 1.65 7.91 22.78
C ASN A 221 0.79 7.16 21.76
N THR A 222 -0.43 6.80 22.16
CA THR A 222 -1.41 6.26 21.21
C THR A 222 -1.91 7.33 20.25
N LYS A 223 -1.79 7.07 18.95
CA LYS A 223 -2.29 7.90 17.85
C LYS A 223 -3.35 7.17 17.05
N ILE A 224 -4.11 7.94 16.29
CA ILE A 224 -5.12 7.42 15.38
C ILE A 224 -4.89 7.96 13.97
N SER A 225 -5.03 7.11 12.97
CA SER A 225 -5.10 7.48 11.56
C SER A 225 -6.39 6.89 10.99
N GLY A 226 -7.22 7.71 10.38
CA GLY A 226 -8.52 7.29 9.85
C GLY A 226 -8.74 7.83 8.45
N CYS A 227 -9.38 7.03 7.61
CA CYS A 227 -10.03 7.54 6.40
C CYS A 227 -11.31 8.28 6.81
N ARG A 228 -11.35 9.60 6.59
CA ARG A 228 -12.62 10.35 6.52
C ARG A 228 -13.03 10.48 5.07
#